data_AF-A0A4Y2H5L6-F1
#
_entry.id   AF-A0A4Y2H5L6-F1
#
_cell.length_a   1.000
_cell.length_b   1.000
_cell.length_c   1.000
_cell.angle_alpha   90.00
_cell.angle_beta   90.00
_cell.angle_gamma   90.00
#
_symmetry.space_group_name_H-M   'P 1'
#
loop_
_entity.id
_entity.type
_entity.pdbx_description
1 polymer ?
#
loop_
_entity_poly.entity_id
_entity_poly.type
_entity_poly.pdbx_seq_one_letter_code
_entity_poly.pdbx_strand_id
1 'polypeptide(L)'
;MKPSLLIRHLETKHPTYKQRNISFFQRLFNSPNLNPCLISTNKANEAEIEASYRISYHIARSGKNHTIAENLLFPCIKDAVKCMFGEDHVQKIKNIPLSNNTDSRRIKDKSIDIEATINERIKRKPFFSKQVDESTDVPDLSILLVIARYLNVNELEENLLLCYLLTKRYTGDDILNVIHGYFCENEMDWAKCCDVCTYGGKSMSGFYKGLRGRIEIVAPHVTWSHCCIHRQSLA
;
A
#
# COMPACT_ATOMS: atom_id res chain seq x y z
N MET A 1 -19.50 -6.90 -13.63
CA MET A 1 -20.45 -8.01 -13.87
C MET A 1 -21.39 -7.58 -15.00
N LYS A 2 -21.75 -8.45 -15.96
CA LYS A 2 -22.69 -8.08 -17.03
C LYS A 2 -24.09 -7.77 -16.42
N PRO A 3 -24.85 -6.78 -16.94
CA PRO A 3 -26.16 -6.40 -16.38
C PRO A 3 -27.13 -7.58 -16.23
N SER A 4 -27.16 -8.48 -17.22
CA SER A 4 -27.99 -9.70 -17.20
C SER A 4 -27.65 -10.66 -16.05
N LEU A 5 -26.36 -10.75 -15.69
CA LEU A 5 -25.91 -11.60 -14.59
C LEU A 5 -26.22 -10.98 -13.23
N LEU A 6 -26.15 -9.65 -13.12
CA LEU A 6 -26.50 -8.92 -11.92
C LEU A 6 -28.00 -9.02 -11.63
N ILE A 7 -28.84 -8.85 -12.67
CA ILE A 7 -30.30 -9.02 -12.56
C ILE A 7 -30.62 -10.44 -12.10
N ARG A 8 -30.08 -11.47 -12.76
CA ARG A 8 -30.31 -12.86 -12.36
C ARG A 8 -29.86 -13.13 -10.92
N HIS A 9 -28.73 -12.57 -10.49
CA HIS A 9 -28.26 -12.71 -9.12
C HIS A 9 -29.23 -12.06 -8.11
N LEU A 10 -29.70 -10.84 -8.38
CA LEU A 10 -30.70 -10.17 -7.55
C LEU A 10 -32.01 -10.97 -7.47
N GLU A 11 -32.47 -11.50 -8.60
CA GLU A 11 -33.72 -12.27 -8.65
C GLU A 11 -33.62 -13.62 -7.93
N THR A 12 -32.48 -14.30 -8.02
CA THR A 12 -32.31 -15.67 -7.50
C THR A 12 -31.77 -15.74 -6.08
N LYS A 13 -30.95 -14.76 -5.67
CA LYS A 13 -30.28 -14.76 -4.35
C LYS A 13 -30.81 -13.70 -3.41
N HIS A 14 -31.37 -12.61 -3.94
CA HIS A 14 -31.83 -11.48 -3.16
C HIS A 14 -33.22 -10.97 -3.59
N PRO A 15 -34.24 -11.84 -3.62
CA PRO A 15 -35.55 -11.51 -4.18
C PRO A 15 -36.23 -10.32 -3.48
N THR A 16 -35.90 -10.06 -2.22
CA THR A 16 -36.36 -8.90 -1.44
C THR A 16 -35.88 -7.55 -1.97
N TYR A 17 -34.77 -7.53 -2.73
CA TYR A 17 -34.20 -6.32 -3.31
C TYR A 17 -34.47 -6.16 -4.81
N LYS A 18 -35.19 -7.11 -5.43
CA LYS A 18 -35.48 -7.15 -6.87
C LYS A 18 -36.09 -5.85 -7.41
N GLN A 19 -36.96 -5.20 -6.63
CA GLN A 19 -37.68 -3.99 -7.05
C GLN A 19 -37.08 -2.69 -6.47
N ARG A 20 -35.92 -2.77 -5.79
CA ARG A 20 -35.30 -1.58 -5.22
C ARG A 20 -34.57 -0.80 -6.32
N ASN A 21 -34.66 0.51 -6.26
CA ASN A 21 -34.03 1.41 -7.23
C ASN A 21 -32.55 1.66 -6.89
N ILE A 22 -31.82 2.25 -7.83
CA ILE A 22 -30.38 2.55 -7.67
C ILE A 22 -30.11 3.42 -6.43
N SER A 23 -30.99 4.37 -6.13
CA SER A 23 -30.84 5.26 -4.96
C SER A 23 -30.99 4.53 -3.62
N PHE A 24 -31.76 3.43 -3.56
CA PHE A 24 -31.75 2.54 -2.40
C PHE A 24 -30.38 1.89 -2.20
N PHE A 25 -29.77 1.36 -3.26
CA PHE A 25 -28.45 0.72 -3.17
C PHE A 25 -27.33 1.72 -2.86
N GLN A 26 -27.40 2.95 -3.37
CA GLN A 26 -26.47 4.02 -3.02
C GLN A 26 -26.56 4.41 -1.55
N ARG A 27 -27.78 4.54 -1.00
CA ARG A 27 -27.97 4.78 0.44
C ARG A 27 -27.54 3.60 1.29
N LEU A 28 -27.79 2.37 0.81
CA LEU A 28 -27.33 1.16 1.49
C LEU A 28 -25.81 1.14 1.53
N PHE A 29 -25.14 1.35 0.39
CA PHE A 29 -23.68 1.44 0.26
C PHE A 29 -23.07 2.48 1.21
N ASN A 30 -23.71 3.63 1.34
CA ASN A 30 -23.27 4.73 2.22
C ASN A 30 -23.76 4.60 3.67
N SER A 31 -24.46 3.51 4.03
CA SER A 31 -24.96 3.32 5.38
C SER A 31 -23.83 2.84 6.30
N PRO A 32 -23.62 3.48 7.47
CA PRO A 32 -22.58 3.08 8.43
C PRO A 32 -22.78 1.67 9.02
N ASN A 33 -23.94 1.03 8.78
CA ASN A 33 -24.25 -0.32 9.22
C ASN A 33 -24.05 -1.40 8.13
N LEU A 34 -23.57 -1.04 6.93
CA LEU A 34 -22.99 -2.04 6.04
C LEU A 34 -21.62 -2.40 6.57
N ASN A 35 -21.57 -3.39 7.45
CA ASN A 35 -20.34 -4.12 7.69
C ASN A 35 -19.87 -4.66 6.33
N PRO A 36 -18.71 -4.24 5.79
CA PRO A 36 -18.14 -4.88 4.62
C PRO A 36 -17.68 -6.27 5.07
N CYS A 37 -18.59 -7.25 5.05
CA CYS A 37 -18.31 -8.62 5.46
C CYS A 37 -17.50 -8.71 6.77
N LEU A 38 -18.06 -8.22 7.88
CA LEU A 38 -17.62 -8.74 9.18
C LEU A 38 -18.11 -10.19 9.23
N ILE A 39 -17.23 -11.09 8.81
CA ILE A 39 -17.35 -12.52 9.07
C ILE A 39 -17.54 -12.63 10.59
N SER A 40 -18.71 -13.11 11.01
CA SER A 40 -18.92 -13.60 12.37
C SER A 40 -17.75 -14.50 12.73
N THR A 41 -16.82 -14.03 13.57
CA THR A 41 -15.70 -14.81 14.03
C THR A 41 -16.21 -15.78 15.08
N ASN A 42 -16.71 -16.92 14.60
CA ASN A 42 -16.67 -18.13 15.40
C ASN A 42 -15.21 -18.30 15.84
N LYS A 43 -14.97 -18.35 17.16
CA LYS A 43 -13.64 -18.45 17.80
C LYS A 43 -12.72 -19.56 17.25
N ALA A 44 -13.23 -20.47 16.42
CA ALA A 44 -12.48 -21.50 15.72
C ALA A 44 -11.60 -20.99 14.55
N ASN A 45 -11.81 -19.76 14.04
CA ASN A 45 -11.18 -19.29 12.79
C ASN A 45 -9.94 -18.37 13.00
N GLU A 46 -9.62 -17.97 14.23
CA GLU A 46 -8.54 -16.98 14.48
C GLU A 46 -7.16 -17.53 14.08
N ALA A 47 -6.83 -18.76 14.47
CA ALA A 47 -5.57 -19.40 14.12
C ALA A 47 -5.43 -19.62 12.60
N GLU A 48 -6.54 -19.94 11.91
CA GLU A 48 -6.57 -20.14 10.46
C GLU A 48 -6.33 -18.82 9.72
N ILE A 49 -6.97 -17.73 10.17
CA ILE A 49 -6.78 -16.38 9.65
C ILE A 49 -5.33 -15.90 9.89
N GLU A 50 -4.82 -16.07 11.10
CA GLU A 50 -3.47 -15.68 11.50
C GLU A 50 -2.40 -16.42 10.69
N ALA A 51 -2.53 -17.76 10.56
CA ALA A 51 -1.63 -18.55 9.72
C ALA A 51 -1.62 -18.01 8.28
N SER A 52 -2.79 -17.65 7.77
CA SER A 52 -2.91 -17.11 6.44
C SER A 52 -2.25 -15.74 6.28
N TYR A 53 -2.41 -14.81 7.23
CA TYR A 53 -1.70 -13.52 7.23
C TYR A 53 -0.18 -13.67 7.31
N ARG A 54 0.31 -14.62 8.10
CA ARG A 54 1.75 -14.92 8.18
C ARG A 54 2.30 -15.40 6.85
N ILE A 55 1.59 -16.31 6.17
CA ILE A 55 2.00 -16.80 4.85
C ILE A 55 2.03 -15.65 3.85
N SER A 56 0.96 -14.85 3.74
CA SER A 56 0.90 -13.68 2.84
C SER A 56 2.03 -12.70 3.10
N TYR A 57 2.35 -12.44 4.37
CA TYR A 57 3.47 -11.57 4.76
C TYR A 57 4.82 -12.13 4.32
N HIS A 58 5.07 -13.43 4.51
CA HIS A 58 6.32 -14.04 4.07
C HIS A 58 6.49 -13.99 2.55
N ILE A 59 5.41 -14.19 1.79
CA ILE A 59 5.41 -14.08 0.33
C ILE A 59 5.78 -12.65 -0.09
N ALA A 60 5.07 -11.65 0.45
CA ALA A 60 5.31 -10.24 0.15
C ALA A 60 6.73 -9.80 0.52
N ARG A 61 7.19 -10.16 1.74
CA ARG A 61 8.54 -9.83 2.22
C ARG A 61 9.64 -10.45 1.36
N SER A 62 9.36 -11.58 0.71
CA SER A 62 10.30 -12.25 -0.19
C SER A 62 10.24 -11.73 -1.63
N GLY A 63 9.41 -10.71 -1.92
CA GLY A 63 9.22 -10.16 -3.26
C GLY A 63 8.62 -11.16 -4.24
N LYS A 64 7.89 -12.18 -3.76
CA LYS A 64 7.26 -13.20 -4.61
C LYS A 64 5.83 -12.79 -4.97
N ASN A 65 5.35 -13.30 -6.11
CA ASN A 65 3.97 -13.09 -6.53
C ASN A 65 3.02 -13.81 -5.55
N HIS A 66 1.96 -13.13 -5.12
CA HIS A 66 0.90 -13.67 -4.26
C HIS A 66 0.26 -14.95 -4.79
N THR A 67 0.34 -15.18 -6.11
CA THR A 67 -0.17 -16.42 -6.73
C THR A 67 0.54 -17.69 -6.28
N ILE A 68 1.74 -17.56 -5.71
CA ILE A 68 2.50 -18.70 -5.18
C ILE A 68 1.80 -19.36 -3.97
N ALA A 69 0.97 -18.61 -3.24
CA ALA A 69 0.21 -19.12 -2.10
C ALA A 69 -0.68 -20.29 -2.51
N GLU A 70 -1.55 -20.07 -3.49
CA GLU A 70 -2.53 -21.05 -3.95
C GLU A 70 -1.88 -22.13 -4.82
N ASN A 71 -0.99 -21.73 -5.73
CA ASN A 71 -0.48 -22.61 -6.78
C ASN A 71 0.61 -23.57 -6.30
N LEU A 72 1.36 -23.21 -5.26
CA LEU A 72 2.53 -23.98 -4.83
C LEU A 72 2.53 -24.25 -3.32
N LEU A 73 2.45 -23.20 -2.50
CA LEU A 73 2.62 -23.35 -1.05
C LEU A 73 1.50 -24.19 -0.45
N PHE A 74 0.25 -23.97 -0.85
CA PHE A 74 -0.89 -24.68 -0.29
C PHE A 74 -0.87 -26.19 -0.61
N PRO A 75 -0.63 -26.65 -1.86
CA PRO A 75 -0.36 -28.05 -2.15
C PRO A 75 0.79 -28.64 -1.31
N CYS A 76 1.94 -27.96 -1.26
CA CYS A 76 3.11 -28.45 -0.50
C CYS A 76 2.82 -28.62 0.99
N ILE A 77 2.10 -27.66 1.61
CA ILE A 77 1.71 -27.76 3.03
C ILE A 77 0.77 -28.95 3.24
N LYS A 78 -0.18 -29.19 2.33
CA LYS A 78 -1.11 -30.31 2.44
C LYS A 78 -0.39 -31.65 2.32
N ASP A 79 0.53 -31.79 1.38
CA ASP A 79 1.31 -33.01 1.19
C ASP A 79 2.22 -33.28 2.41
N ALA A 80 2.90 -32.26 2.91
CA ALA A 80 3.73 -32.38 4.12
C ALA A 80 2.90 -32.80 5.34
N VAL A 81 1.75 -32.16 5.57
CA VAL A 81 0.87 -32.48 6.70
C VAL A 81 0.29 -33.88 6.57
N LYS A 82 -0.12 -34.28 5.37
CA LYS A 82 -0.60 -35.62 5.09
C LYS A 82 0.46 -36.69 5.37
N CYS A 83 1.68 -36.50 4.89
CA CYS A 83 2.78 -37.45 5.08
C CYS A 83 3.22 -37.57 6.53
N MET A 84 3.25 -36.46 7.28
CA MET A 84 3.77 -36.45 8.65
C MET A 84 2.71 -36.73 9.73
N PHE A 85 1.47 -36.30 9.52
CA PHE A 85 0.42 -36.31 10.55
C PHE A 85 -0.84 -37.07 10.11
N GLY A 86 -0.92 -37.54 8.86
CA GLY A 86 -2.08 -38.26 8.34
C GLY A 86 -3.20 -37.37 7.79
N GLU A 87 -4.20 -37.99 7.16
CA GLU A 87 -5.26 -37.30 6.40
C GLU A 87 -6.18 -36.46 7.30
N ASP A 88 -6.42 -36.88 8.54
CA ASP A 88 -7.32 -36.20 9.48
C ASP A 88 -6.88 -34.76 9.78
N HIS A 89 -5.56 -34.52 9.80
CA HIS A 89 -4.98 -33.20 10.04
C HIS A 89 -5.06 -32.28 8.82
N VAL A 90 -5.18 -32.84 7.60
CA VAL A 90 -5.29 -32.06 6.36
C VAL A 90 -6.59 -31.26 6.34
N GLN A 91 -7.68 -31.74 6.96
CA GLN A 91 -8.94 -30.99 6.99
C GLN A 91 -8.84 -29.67 7.73
N LYS A 92 -8.03 -29.58 8.79
CA LYS A 92 -7.79 -28.31 9.49
C LYS A 92 -7.04 -27.32 8.59
N ILE A 93 -6.08 -27.79 7.80
CA ILE A 93 -5.32 -26.96 6.87
C ILE A 93 -6.19 -26.46 5.71
N LYS A 94 -7.15 -27.25 5.24
CA LYS A 94 -8.03 -26.84 4.13
C LYS A 94 -8.85 -25.58 4.43
N ASN A 95 -9.04 -25.24 5.71
CA ASN A 95 -9.76 -24.05 6.12
C ASN A 95 -8.92 -22.77 6.04
N ILE A 96 -7.59 -22.87 5.96
CA ILE A 96 -6.72 -21.68 5.83
C ILE A 96 -6.99 -21.04 4.47
N PRO A 97 -7.49 -19.80 4.42
CA PRO A 97 -7.95 -19.21 3.17
C PRO A 97 -6.76 -18.60 2.39
N LEU A 98 -6.13 -19.40 1.53
CA LEU A 98 -4.93 -19.02 0.77
C LEU A 98 -5.17 -18.84 -0.73
N SER A 99 -6.39 -18.56 -1.17
CA SER A 99 -6.64 -18.24 -2.57
C SER A 99 -5.92 -16.96 -2.98
N ASN A 100 -5.59 -16.83 -4.26
CA ASN A 100 -4.88 -15.68 -4.83
C ASN A 100 -5.54 -14.34 -4.45
N ASN A 101 -6.87 -14.29 -4.52
CA ASN A 101 -7.65 -13.10 -4.13
C ASN A 101 -7.55 -12.79 -2.64
N THR A 102 -7.40 -13.80 -1.79
CA THR A 102 -7.29 -13.61 -0.34
C THR A 102 -5.87 -13.20 0.04
N ASP A 103 -4.86 -13.83 -0.55
CA ASP A 103 -3.45 -13.46 -0.34
C ASP A 103 -3.19 -12.02 -0.79
N SER A 104 -3.66 -11.64 -1.98
CA SER A 104 -3.56 -10.25 -2.47
C SER A 104 -4.21 -9.23 -1.53
N ARG A 105 -5.42 -9.54 -1.01
CA ARG A 105 -6.10 -8.66 -0.04
C ARG A 105 -5.30 -8.52 1.25
N ARG A 106 -4.78 -9.61 1.80
CA ARG A 106 -4.00 -9.56 3.04
C ARG A 106 -2.69 -8.81 2.91
N ILE A 107 -2.03 -8.92 1.77
CA ILE A 107 -0.83 -8.11 1.47
C ILE A 107 -1.21 -6.63 1.48
N LYS A 108 -2.34 -6.27 0.85
CA LYS A 108 -2.84 -4.89 0.87
C LYS A 108 -3.20 -4.42 2.27
N ASP A 109 -3.96 -5.19 3.03
CA ASP A 109 -4.37 -4.85 4.40
C ASP A 109 -3.14 -4.62 5.28
N LYS A 110 -2.13 -5.50 5.17
CA LYS A 110 -0.88 -5.36 5.89
C LYS A 110 -0.06 -4.16 5.43
N SER A 111 -0.09 -3.83 4.13
CA SER A 111 0.56 -2.62 3.61
C SER A 111 -0.05 -1.35 4.22
N ILE A 112 -1.38 -1.29 4.31
CA ILE A 112 -2.10 -0.15 4.91
C ILE A 112 -1.73 0.01 6.40
N ASP A 113 -1.68 -1.10 7.14
CA ASP A 113 -1.29 -1.10 8.56
C ASP A 113 0.16 -0.63 8.77
N ILE A 114 1.09 -1.12 7.93
CA ILE A 114 2.50 -0.70 7.94
C ILE A 114 2.62 0.80 7.63
N GLU A 115 1.92 1.28 6.60
CA GLU A 115 1.90 2.69 6.22
C GLU A 115 1.39 3.58 7.36
N ALA A 116 0.25 3.24 7.97
CA ALA A 116 -0.29 3.97 9.11
C ALA A 116 0.72 4.01 10.28
N THR A 117 1.34 2.88 10.58
CA THR A 117 2.36 2.77 11.63
C THR A 117 3.57 3.68 11.37
N ILE A 118 4.08 3.71 10.13
CA ILE A 118 5.20 4.58 9.75
C ILE A 118 4.81 6.05 9.87
N ASN A 119 3.63 6.42 9.36
CA ASN A 119 3.13 7.79 9.40
C ASN A 119 2.94 8.28 10.85
N GLU A 120 2.39 7.44 11.73
CA GLU A 120 2.31 7.76 13.16
C GLU A 120 3.67 7.97 13.80
N ARG A 121 4.66 7.12 13.49
CA ARG A 121 6.02 7.26 14.02
C ARG A 121 6.64 8.58 13.60
N ILE A 122 6.56 8.91 12.31
CA ILE A 122 7.11 10.16 11.76
C ILE A 122 6.41 11.37 12.38
N LYS A 123 5.08 11.35 12.50
CA LYS A 123 4.30 12.44 13.13
C LYS A 123 4.77 12.74 14.56
N ARG A 124 5.19 11.73 15.31
CA ARG A 124 5.71 11.88 16.68
C ARG A 124 7.15 12.41 16.74
N LYS A 125 7.90 12.39 15.64
CA LYS A 125 9.27 12.91 15.61
C LYS A 125 9.27 14.43 15.46
N PRO A 126 10.27 15.12 16.05
CA PRO A 126 10.42 16.56 15.88
C PRO A 126 10.79 16.89 14.43
N PHE A 127 11.62 16.05 13.80
CA PHE A 127 12.09 16.23 12.44
C PHE A 127 12.19 14.90 11.69
N PHE A 128 12.05 14.99 10.37
CA PHE A 128 12.37 13.93 9.42
C PHE A 128 12.93 14.54 8.14
N SER A 129 13.65 13.75 7.37
CA SER A 129 14.04 14.12 6.00
C SER A 129 13.42 13.17 4.99
N LYS A 130 13.42 13.57 3.72
CA LYS A 130 12.93 12.72 2.65
C LYS A 130 13.87 12.69 1.45
N GLN A 131 13.96 11.54 0.82
CA GLN A 131 14.55 11.38 -0.50
C GLN A 131 13.41 11.20 -1.50
N VAL A 132 13.40 12.03 -2.53
CA VAL A 132 12.45 11.95 -3.63
C VAL A 132 13.20 11.53 -4.88
N ASP A 133 12.82 10.37 -5.40
CA ASP A 133 13.45 9.79 -6.57
C ASP A 133 12.39 9.45 -7.62
N GLU A 134 12.84 9.34 -8.86
CA GLU A 134 12.01 8.91 -9.97
C GLU A 134 12.72 7.80 -10.72
N SER A 135 12.02 6.69 -10.90
CA SER A 135 12.46 5.61 -11.77
C SER A 135 11.64 5.62 -13.04
N THR A 136 12.29 5.47 -14.20
CA THR A 136 11.62 5.22 -15.49
C THR A 136 11.83 3.76 -15.85
N ASP A 137 10.81 2.92 -15.66
CA ASP A 137 10.87 1.47 -15.91
C ASP A 137 10.36 1.10 -17.32
N VAL A 138 9.48 1.92 -17.90
CA VAL A 138 8.93 1.77 -19.26
C VAL A 138 8.84 3.16 -19.93
N PRO A 139 9.03 3.29 -21.26
CA PRO A 139 8.77 4.55 -21.94
C PRO A 139 7.36 5.08 -21.60
N ASP A 140 7.30 6.34 -21.16
CA ASP A 140 6.08 7.05 -20.71
C ASP A 140 5.45 6.60 -19.36
N LEU A 141 6.11 5.73 -18.59
CA LEU A 141 5.74 5.44 -17.20
C LEU A 141 6.91 5.75 -16.28
N SER A 142 6.73 6.78 -15.45
CA SER A 142 7.67 7.12 -14.39
C SER A 142 7.04 6.79 -13.04
N ILE A 143 7.81 6.23 -12.12
CA ILE A 143 7.38 5.96 -10.75
C ILE A 143 8.08 6.94 -9.83
N LEU A 144 7.29 7.75 -9.12
CA LEU A 144 7.75 8.60 -8.04
C LEU A 144 7.89 7.79 -6.75
N LEU A 145 9.08 7.80 -6.17
CA LEU A 145 9.38 7.19 -4.88
C LEU A 145 9.71 8.29 -3.87
N VAL A 146 9.04 8.26 -2.71
CA VAL A 146 9.35 9.11 -1.57
C VAL A 146 9.73 8.23 -0.40
N ILE A 147 10.97 8.32 0.04
CA ILE A 147 11.50 7.61 1.20
C ILE A 147 11.71 8.63 2.31
N ALA A 148 11.18 8.38 3.49
CA ALA A 148 11.45 9.21 4.66
C ALA A 148 12.52 8.58 5.54
N ARG A 149 13.37 9.44 6.09
CA ARG A 149 14.39 9.10 7.08
C ARG A 149 14.09 9.83 8.37
N TYR A 150 14.04 9.08 9.48
CA TYR A 150 13.69 9.62 10.79
C TYR A 150 14.35 8.82 11.91
N LEU A 151 14.48 9.43 13.10
CA LEU A 151 15.10 8.79 14.25
C LEU A 151 14.06 7.93 15.01
N ASN A 152 14.21 6.61 15.02
CA ASN A 152 13.39 5.70 15.81
C ASN A 152 14.22 4.97 16.87
N VAL A 153 13.85 5.09 18.15
CA VAL A 153 14.55 4.43 19.29
C VAL A 153 16.08 4.57 19.19
N ASN A 154 16.56 5.79 18.88
CA ASN A 154 17.98 6.14 18.67
C ASN A 154 18.66 5.54 17.44
N GLU A 155 17.94 4.89 16.54
CA GLU A 155 18.43 4.42 15.24
C GLU A 155 17.80 5.22 14.11
N LEU A 156 18.58 5.49 13.06
CA LEU A 156 18.04 6.09 11.84
C LEU A 156 17.31 5.01 11.05
N GLU A 157 16.00 5.19 10.87
CA GLU A 157 15.18 4.34 10.03
C GLU A 157 14.86 5.05 8.72
N GLU A 158 14.81 4.26 7.65
CA GLU A 158 14.35 4.68 6.32
C GLU A 158 13.15 3.83 5.93
N ASN A 159 12.07 4.50 5.52
CA ASN A 159 10.86 3.81 5.10
C ASN A 159 10.25 4.49 3.86
N LEU A 160 9.72 3.69 2.95
CA LEU A 160 8.95 4.18 1.81
C LEU A 160 7.64 4.78 2.30
N LEU A 161 7.39 6.04 1.97
CA LEU A 161 6.12 6.73 2.23
C LEU A 161 5.18 6.62 1.04
N LEU A 162 5.71 6.83 -0.16
CA LEU A 162 4.91 6.96 -1.36
C LEU A 162 5.57 6.27 -2.53
N CYS A 163 4.78 5.47 -3.24
CA CYS A 163 5.10 4.94 -4.56
C CYS A 163 3.95 5.30 -5.48
N TYR A 164 4.17 6.25 -6.38
CA TYR A 164 3.11 6.85 -7.19
C TYR A 164 3.44 6.80 -8.68
N LEU A 165 2.50 6.31 -9.48
CA LEU A 165 2.67 6.22 -10.93
C LEU A 165 2.38 7.56 -11.60
N LEU A 166 3.38 8.11 -12.27
CA LEU A 166 3.29 9.31 -13.08
C LEU A 166 3.01 8.88 -14.53
N THR A 167 1.79 9.17 -15.01
CA THR A 167 1.28 8.71 -16.32
C THR A 167 1.52 9.70 -17.46
N LYS A 168 2.18 10.84 -17.19
CA LYS A 168 2.46 11.92 -18.15
C LYS A 168 3.78 12.60 -17.77
N ARG A 169 4.30 13.46 -18.66
CA ARG A 169 5.34 14.43 -18.29
C ARG A 169 4.85 15.26 -17.10
N TYR A 170 5.60 15.22 -16.03
CA TYR A 170 5.28 15.87 -14.76
C TYR A 170 6.24 17.05 -14.54
N THR A 171 5.74 18.07 -13.88
CA THR A 171 6.47 19.27 -13.47
C THR A 171 6.80 19.19 -11.99
N GLY A 172 7.64 20.12 -11.49
CA GLY A 172 7.88 20.23 -10.05
C GLY A 172 6.59 20.50 -9.25
N ASP A 173 5.61 21.18 -9.86
CA ASP A 173 4.29 21.40 -9.26
C ASP A 173 3.47 20.10 -9.17
N ASP A 174 3.46 19.28 -10.23
CA ASP A 174 2.75 18.00 -10.22
C ASP A 174 3.29 17.06 -9.13
N ILE A 175 4.62 17.00 -9.00
CA ILE A 175 5.27 16.20 -7.95
C ILE A 175 4.95 16.77 -6.56
N LEU A 176 5.02 18.08 -6.38
CA LEU A 176 4.66 18.70 -5.10
C LEU A 176 3.21 18.38 -4.74
N ASN A 177 2.27 18.50 -5.68
CA ASN A 177 0.85 18.24 -5.43
C ASN A 177 0.60 16.80 -4.98
N VAL A 178 1.29 15.83 -5.61
CA VAL A 178 1.22 14.42 -5.20
C VAL A 178 1.72 14.23 -3.77
N ILE A 179 2.89 14.80 -3.43
CA ILE A 179 3.46 14.69 -2.08
C ILE A 179 2.61 15.46 -1.05
N HIS A 180 2.10 16.63 -1.42
CA HIS A 180 1.27 17.46 -0.56
C HIS A 180 -0.07 16.79 -0.29
N GLY A 181 -0.70 16.17 -1.29
CA GLY A 181 -1.89 15.34 -1.13
C GLY A 181 -1.66 14.22 -0.12
N TYR A 182 -0.55 13.48 -0.27
CA TYR A 182 -0.16 12.45 0.69
C TYR A 182 -0.01 12.99 2.12
N PHE A 183 0.63 14.16 2.27
CA PHE A 183 0.83 14.79 3.58
C PHE A 183 -0.50 15.23 4.19
N CYS A 184 -1.42 15.78 3.40
CA CYS A 184 -2.75 16.16 3.86
C CYS A 184 -3.58 14.95 4.29
N GLU A 185 -3.59 13.88 3.49
CA GLU A 185 -4.31 12.64 3.80
C GLU A 185 -3.80 11.97 5.08
N ASN A 186 -2.49 12.05 5.33
CA ASN A 186 -1.84 11.42 6.49
C ASN A 186 -1.55 12.37 7.65
N GLU A 187 -2.04 13.61 7.59
CA GLU A 187 -1.82 14.66 8.61
C GLU A 187 -0.34 14.91 8.93
N MET A 188 0.52 14.84 7.91
CA MET A 188 1.95 15.09 8.04
C MET A 188 2.26 16.57 7.93
N ASP A 189 3.12 17.05 8.82
CA ASP A 189 3.47 18.47 8.92
C ASP A 189 4.76 18.79 8.14
N TRP A 190 4.64 19.69 7.17
CA TRP A 190 5.78 20.21 6.42
C TRP A 190 6.79 20.96 7.30
N ALA A 191 6.36 21.54 8.42
CA ALA A 191 7.24 22.21 9.39
C ALA A 191 8.25 21.27 10.06
N LYS A 192 8.01 19.95 9.99
CA LYS A 192 8.91 18.92 10.53
C LYS A 192 9.86 18.33 9.47
N CYS A 193 9.66 18.65 8.19
CA CYS A 193 10.52 18.18 7.11
C CYS A 193 11.78 19.05 7.06
N CYS A 194 12.90 18.54 7.60
CA CYS A 194 14.13 19.32 7.72
C CYS A 194 15.04 19.26 6.49
N ASP A 195 14.98 18.18 5.70
CA ASP A 195 15.80 18.04 4.48
C ASP A 195 15.05 17.29 3.36
N VAL A 196 15.32 17.68 2.11
CA VAL A 196 14.89 16.99 0.90
C VAL A 196 16.07 16.67 0.00
N CYS A 197 16.27 15.39 -0.25
CA CYS A 197 17.24 14.88 -1.19
C CYS A 197 16.57 14.55 -2.54
N THR A 198 17.06 15.08 -3.66
CA THR A 198 16.58 14.72 -5.00
C THR A 198 17.72 14.47 -5.98
N TYR A 199 17.46 13.77 -7.09
CA TYR A 199 18.40 13.72 -8.21
C TYR A 199 18.42 15.05 -9.00
N GLY A 200 19.40 15.19 -9.91
CA GLY A 200 19.71 16.43 -10.61
C GLY A 200 18.75 16.85 -11.74
N GLY A 201 17.66 16.11 -11.99
CA GLY A 201 16.72 16.41 -13.06
C GLY A 201 16.08 17.79 -12.93
N LYS A 202 15.83 18.46 -14.06
CA LYS A 202 15.29 19.83 -14.09
C LYS A 202 13.96 19.97 -13.34
N SER A 203 13.11 18.95 -13.41
CA SER A 203 11.82 18.85 -12.69
C SER A 203 12.00 18.70 -11.17
N MET A 204 13.16 18.26 -10.70
CA MET A 204 13.45 18.00 -9.28
C MET A 204 14.28 19.12 -8.66
N SER A 205 15.47 19.38 -9.20
CA SER A 205 16.49 20.26 -8.62
C SER A 205 16.31 21.74 -8.98
N GLY A 206 15.44 22.05 -9.94
CA GLY A 206 15.23 23.41 -10.45
C GLY A 206 14.77 24.39 -9.37
N PHE A 207 15.46 25.52 -9.24
CA PHE A 207 15.18 26.54 -8.22
C PHE A 207 13.84 27.25 -8.40
N TYR A 208 13.40 27.48 -9.65
CA TYR A 208 12.17 28.22 -9.93
C TYR A 208 10.96 27.32 -10.24
N LYS A 209 11.20 26.23 -10.99
CA LYS A 209 10.15 25.34 -11.52
C LYS A 209 10.33 23.87 -11.13
N GLY A 210 11.40 23.55 -10.42
CA GLY A 210 11.64 22.19 -9.93
C GLY A 210 11.00 21.99 -8.56
N LEU A 211 10.85 20.72 -8.17
CA LEU A 211 10.31 20.31 -6.89
C LEU A 211 10.97 21.05 -5.72
N ARG A 212 12.30 21.20 -5.74
CA ARG A 212 13.06 21.96 -4.76
C ARG A 212 12.46 23.35 -4.52
N GLY A 213 12.34 24.16 -5.57
CA GLY A 213 11.81 25.52 -5.47
C GLY A 213 10.37 25.56 -4.97
N ARG A 214 9.56 24.56 -5.36
CA ARG A 214 8.18 24.46 -4.89
C ARG A 214 8.08 24.08 -3.41
N ILE A 215 8.96 23.20 -2.94
CA ILE A 215 9.06 22.82 -1.54
C ILE A 215 9.52 24.01 -0.67
N GLU A 216 10.48 24.81 -1.13
CA GLU A 216 10.95 26.00 -0.41
C GLU A 216 9.82 27.03 -0.16
N ILE A 217 8.76 27.05 -0.98
CA ILE A 217 7.58 27.90 -0.76
C ILE A 217 6.73 27.42 0.42
N VAL A 218 6.53 26.10 0.57
CA VAL A 218 5.68 25.51 1.62
C VAL A 218 6.43 25.21 2.91
N ALA A 219 7.75 25.02 2.83
CA ALA A 219 8.64 24.75 3.95
C ALA A 219 9.96 25.54 3.79
N PRO A 220 9.98 26.86 4.06
CA PRO A 220 11.16 27.70 3.80
C PRO A 220 12.43 27.35 4.59
N HIS A 221 12.28 26.57 5.66
CA HIS A 221 13.38 26.14 6.54
C HIS A 221 14.05 24.85 6.05
N VAL A 222 13.47 24.16 5.07
CA VAL A 222 13.96 22.87 4.62
C VAL A 222 15.27 23.03 3.85
N THR A 223 16.24 22.17 4.13
CA THR A 223 17.45 22.09 3.33
C THR A 223 17.22 21.20 2.11
N TRP A 224 17.97 21.47 1.05
CA TRP A 224 17.98 20.60 -0.13
C TRP A 224 19.38 20.04 -0.34
N SER A 225 19.44 18.75 -0.62
CA SER A 225 20.66 18.04 -0.95
C SER A 225 20.54 17.32 -2.30
N HIS A 226 21.64 17.28 -3.05
CA HIS A 226 21.70 16.49 -4.27
C HIS A 226 22.01 15.03 -3.92
N CYS A 227 21.26 14.09 -4.47
CA CYS A 227 21.48 12.65 -4.25
C CYS A 227 22.93 12.27 -4.57
N CYS A 228 23.65 11.73 -3.59
CA CYS A 228 25.06 11.38 -3.70
C CYS A 228 25.30 10.24 -4.69
N ILE A 229 24.37 9.27 -4.77
CA ILE A 229 24.43 8.15 -5.72
C ILE A 229 24.38 8.67 -7.15
N HIS A 230 23.39 9.53 -7.45
CA HIS A 230 23.28 10.17 -8.75
C HIS A 230 24.49 11.06 -9.05
N ARG A 231 24.98 11.81 -8.05
CA ARG A 231 26.17 12.65 -8.21
C ARG A 231 27.42 11.83 -8.55
N GLN A 232 27.60 10.67 -7.92
CA GLN A 232 28.71 9.77 -8.19
C GLN A 232 28.62 9.14 -9.59
N SER A 233 27.41 8.81 -10.06
CA SER A 233 27.19 8.30 -11.42
C SER A 233 27.51 9.33 -12.52
N LEU A 234 27.51 10.63 -12.17
CA LEU A 234 27.83 11.74 -13.08
C LEU A 234 29.32 12.15 -13.04
N ALA A 235 30.12 11.58 -12.13
CA ALA A 235 31.53 11.89 -11.94
C ALA A 235 32.43 10.88 -12.67
#